data_AF-A0A931MEY9-F1
#
_entry.id   AF-A0A931MEY9-F1
#
_cell.length_a   1.000
_cell.length_b   1.000
_cell.length_c   1.000
_cell.angle_alpha   90.00
_cell.angle_beta   90.00
_cell.angle_gamma   90.00
#
_symmetry.space_group_name_H-M   'P 1'
#
loop_
_entity.id
_entity.type
_entity.pdbx_description
1 polymer ?
#
loop_
_entity_poly.entity_id
_entity_poly.type
_entity_poly.pdbx_seq_one_letter_code
_entity_poly.pdbx_strand_id
1 'polypeptide(L)'
;MKKSSSFIEERGGRCQLEHNGKVCGRPLDFDDTVVDHIIPHSKEGKTALPNGRIAYKACNIARGNRDDFDPEKLCHLIPTT
;
A
#
# COMPACT_ATOMS: atom_id res chain seq x y z
N MET A 1 3.81 -28.04 14.95
CA MET A 1 3.65 -26.58 15.20
C MET A 1 3.26 -25.94 13.87
N LYS A 2 2.05 -25.41 13.73
CA LYS A 2 1.66 -24.70 12.50
C LYS A 2 2.33 -23.32 12.56
N LYS A 3 3.17 -22.98 11.57
CA LYS A 3 3.73 -21.63 11.44
C LYS A 3 2.56 -20.66 11.37
N SER A 4 2.49 -19.71 12.30
CA SER A 4 1.63 -18.54 12.19
C SER A 4 2.12 -17.76 10.97
N SER A 5 1.40 -17.88 9.85
CA SER A 5 1.65 -17.06 8.66
C SER A 5 1.42 -15.60 9.05
N SER A 6 2.34 -14.71 8.72
CA SER A 6 2.13 -13.29 8.95
C SER A 6 1.02 -12.78 8.03
N PHE A 7 0.25 -11.79 8.50
CA PHE A 7 -0.80 -11.11 7.70
C PHE A 7 -0.26 -10.58 6.35
N ILE A 8 1.04 -10.25 6.31
CA ILE A 8 1.75 -9.80 5.12
C ILE A 8 1.94 -10.95 4.11
N GLU A 9 2.37 -12.13 4.57
CA GLU A 9 2.51 -13.32 3.73
C GLU A 9 1.17 -13.76 3.13
N GLU A 10 0.09 -13.73 3.92
CA GLU A 10 -1.26 -14.06 3.44
C GLU A 10 -1.75 -13.10 2.35
N ARG A 11 -1.22 -11.86 2.33
CA ARG A 11 -1.50 -10.82 1.34
C ARG A 11 -0.48 -10.79 0.20
N GLY A 12 0.36 -11.83 0.09
CA GLY A 12 1.34 -12.01 -0.98
C GLY A 12 2.67 -11.28 -0.75
N GLY A 13 2.90 -10.74 0.45
CA GLY A 13 4.17 -10.15 0.87
C GLY A 13 4.64 -8.95 0.06
N ARG A 14 3.72 -8.28 -0.64
CA ARG A 14 4.03 -7.25 -1.63
C ARG A 14 3.15 -6.02 -1.48
N CYS A 15 3.69 -4.87 -1.83
CA CYS A 15 2.96 -3.62 -1.84
C CYS A 15 1.84 -3.68 -2.89
N GLN A 16 0.60 -3.55 -2.41
CA GLN A 16 -0.62 -3.63 -3.22
C GLN A 16 -1.07 -2.25 -3.71
N LEU A 17 -0.20 -1.23 -3.59
CA LEU A 17 -0.55 0.10 -4.03
C LEU A 17 -0.68 0.12 -5.55
N GLU A 18 -1.91 0.36 -5.98
CA GLU A 18 -2.38 0.39 -7.36
C GLU A 18 -2.97 1.76 -7.67
N HIS A 19 -2.69 2.25 -8.87
CA HIS A 19 -3.32 3.43 -9.44
C HIS A 19 -3.35 3.33 -10.96
N ASN A 20 -4.52 3.54 -11.56
CA ASN A 20 -4.75 3.47 -13.01
C ASN A 20 -4.22 2.18 -13.68
N GLY A 21 -4.39 1.04 -13.03
CA GLY A 21 -3.99 -0.29 -13.52
C GLY A 21 -2.51 -0.62 -13.32
N LYS A 22 -1.71 0.30 -12.77
CA LYS A 22 -0.31 0.06 -12.42
C LYS A 22 -0.20 -0.32 -10.95
N VAL A 23 0.67 -1.26 -10.62
CA VAL A 23 0.86 -1.75 -9.24
C VAL A 23 2.32 -1.63 -8.86
N CYS A 24 2.62 -1.19 -7.64
CA CYS A 24 4.00 -1.19 -7.14
C CYS A 24 4.60 -2.60 -7.10
N GLY A 25 3.93 -3.55 -6.44
CA GLY A 25 4.29 -4.97 -6.46
C GLY A 25 5.60 -5.37 -5.77
N ARG A 26 6.36 -4.41 -5.22
CA ARG A 26 7.63 -4.70 -4.53
C ARG A 26 7.39 -5.48 -3.23
N PRO A 27 8.32 -6.37 -2.82
CA PRO A 27 8.26 -7.05 -1.53
C PRO A 27 8.12 -6.04 -0.40
N LEU A 28 7.37 -6.34 0.65
CA LEU A 28 7.21 -5.50 1.83
C LEU A 28 8.05 -6.02 3.01
N ASP A 29 8.64 -5.11 3.77
CA ASP A 29 9.08 -5.36 5.15
C ASP A 29 7.91 -5.12 6.11
N PHE A 30 7.83 -5.89 7.19
CA PHE A 30 6.81 -5.74 8.23
C PHE A 30 6.84 -4.34 8.84
N ASP A 31 8.05 -3.83 9.14
CA ASP A 31 8.21 -2.55 9.84
C ASP A 31 7.78 -1.34 9.00
N ASP A 32 7.81 -1.46 7.67
CA ASP A 32 7.44 -0.41 6.72
C ASP A 32 6.04 -0.59 6.10
N THR A 33 5.32 -1.63 6.54
CA THR A 33 3.98 -1.93 6.04
C THR A 33 2.90 -1.16 6.79
N VAL A 34 1.99 -0.55 6.04
CA VAL A 34 0.78 0.10 6.57
C VAL A 34 -0.46 -0.44 5.88
N VAL A 35 -1.60 -0.35 6.58
CA VAL A 35 -2.91 -0.51 5.97
C VAL A 35 -3.32 0.81 5.34
N ASP A 36 -3.70 0.76 4.07
CA ASP A 36 -4.09 1.91 3.26
C ASP A 36 -5.48 1.66 2.66
N HIS A 37 -6.23 2.75 2.44
CA HIS A 37 -7.50 2.71 1.75
C HIS A 37 -7.30 2.76 0.24
N ILE A 38 -7.94 1.85 -0.50
CA ILE A 38 -7.96 1.87 -1.97
C ILE A 38 -8.63 3.16 -2.43
N ILE A 39 -9.84 3.43 -1.94
CA ILE A 39 -10.53 4.72 -2.07
C ILE A 39 -10.23 5.55 -0.82
N PRO A 40 -9.57 6.71 -0.92
CA PRO A 40 -9.25 7.55 0.24
C PRO A 40 -10.48 7.98 1.04
N HIS A 41 -10.32 8.17 2.34
CA HIS A 41 -11.37 8.71 3.21
C HIS A 41 -11.94 10.06 2.73
N SER A 42 -11.08 10.94 2.21
CA SER A 42 -11.48 12.24 1.65
C SER A 42 -12.36 12.13 0.39
N LYS A 43 -12.42 10.93 -0.22
CA LYS A 43 -13.29 10.59 -1.35
C LYS A 43 -14.38 9.59 -0.92
N GLU A 44 -14.81 9.69 0.34
CA GLU A 44 -15.88 8.87 0.94
C GLU A 44 -15.57 7.36 1.02
N GLY A 45 -14.30 6.97 0.90
CA GLY A 45 -13.88 5.60 1.09
C GLY A 45 -14.14 5.12 2.52
N LYS A 46 -14.79 3.96 2.67
CA LYS A 46 -15.12 3.36 3.97
C LYS A 46 -13.94 2.60 4.56
N THR A 47 -13.78 2.64 5.88
CA THR A 47 -12.85 1.74 6.59
C THR A 47 -13.47 0.35 6.68
N ALA A 48 -13.15 -0.50 5.71
CA ALA A 48 -13.63 -1.86 5.63
C ALA A 48 -12.59 -2.73 4.92
N LEU A 49 -12.54 -4.03 5.23
CA LEU A 49 -11.60 -4.97 4.62
C LEU A 49 -11.57 -4.92 3.08
N PRO A 50 -12.70 -4.79 2.34
CA PRO A 50 -12.69 -4.70 0.89
C PRO A 50 -12.05 -3.42 0.33
N ASN A 51 -12.02 -2.34 1.12
CA ASN A 51 -11.37 -1.08 0.76
C ASN A 51 -9.94 -1.00 1.34
N GLY A 52 -9.47 -2.05 2.02
CA GLY A 52 -8.17 -2.07 2.69
C GLY A 52 -7.13 -2.86 1.91
N ARG A 53 -5.97 -2.24 1.69
CA ARG A 53 -4.79 -2.86 1.08
C ARG A 53 -3.56 -2.69 1.96
N ILE A 54 -2.54 -3.52 1.74
CA ILE A 54 -1.22 -3.31 2.35
C ILE A 54 -0.31 -2.54 1.41
N ALA A 55 0.40 -1.53 1.95
CA ALA A 55 1.33 -0.72 1.17
C ALA A 55 2.52 -0.31 2.02
N TYR A 56 3.59 0.12 1.35
CA TYR A 56 4.68 0.83 2.02
C TYR A 56 4.16 2.15 2.61
N LYS A 57 4.60 2.49 3.82
CA LYS A 57 4.32 3.80 4.45
C LYS A 57 4.65 4.96 3.50
N ALA A 58 5.84 4.94 2.89
CA ALA A 58 6.28 5.96 1.95
C ALA A 58 5.39 6.04 0.70
N CYS A 59 4.93 4.91 0.17
CA CYS A 59 4.07 4.92 -1.02
C CYS A 59 2.66 5.42 -0.69
N ASN A 60 2.11 5.06 0.47
CA ASN A 60 0.84 5.62 0.94
C ASN A 60 0.92 7.15 1.05
N ILE A 61 1.99 7.67 1.69
CA ILE A 61 2.25 9.11 1.80
C ILE A 61 2.39 9.76 0.41
N ALA A 62 3.19 9.17 -0.48
CA ALA A 62 3.44 9.72 -1.82
C ALA A 62 2.19 9.75 -2.71
N ARG A 63 1.30 8.75 -2.57
CA ARG A 63 -0.01 8.74 -3.25
C ARG A 63 -0.92 9.82 -2.67
N GLY A 64 -1.09 9.85 -1.34
CA GLY A 64 -2.01 10.77 -0.68
C GLY A 64 -3.41 10.71 -1.28
N ASN A 65 -3.90 11.84 -1.78
CA ASN A 65 -5.18 11.98 -2.50
C ASN A 65 -4.98 12.40 -3.98
N ARG A 66 -3.83 12.07 -4.57
CA ARG A 66 -3.48 12.49 -5.93
C ARG A 66 -4.09 11.60 -7.00
N ASP A 67 -4.48 12.21 -8.11
CA ASP A 67 -5.00 11.51 -9.30
C ASP A 67 -3.93 11.21 -10.35
N ASP A 68 -2.76 11.82 -10.24
CA ASP A 68 -1.63 11.71 -11.17
C ASP A 68 -0.50 10.79 -10.66
N PHE A 69 -0.76 10.02 -9.59
CA PHE A 69 0.26 9.18 -8.97
C PHE A 69 0.66 8.01 -9.89
N ASP A 70 1.94 7.85 -10.19
CA ASP A 70 2.47 6.68 -10.92
C ASP A 70 3.18 5.72 -9.94
N PRO A 71 2.59 4.55 -9.61
CA PRO A 71 3.16 3.59 -8.67
C PRO A 71 4.51 3.02 -9.11
N GLU A 72 4.80 2.99 -10.41
CA GLU A 72 6.07 2.46 -10.93
C GLU A 72 7.21 3.46 -10.74
N LYS A 73 6.89 4.76 -10.64
CA LYS A 73 7.89 5.85 -10.58
C LYS A 73 7.98 6.49 -9.21
N LEU A 74 6.86 6.72 -8.54
CA LEU A 74 6.76 7.59 -7.37
C LEU A 74 6.65 6.84 -6.05
N CYS A 75 6.45 5.53 -6.10
CA CYS A 75 6.44 4.71 -4.90
C CYS A 75 7.88 4.65 -4.35
N HIS A 76 8.10 5.05 -3.09
CA HIS A 76 9.38 5.01 -2.35
C HIS A 76 10.43 6.08 -2.71
N LEU A 77 10.05 7.20 -3.35
CA LEU A 77 10.96 8.34 -3.62
C LEU A 77 10.96 9.43 -2.54
N ILE A 78 10.68 9.09 -1.28
CA ILE A 78 10.88 10.06 -0.20
C ILE A 78 12.29 9.85 0.34
N PRO A 79 13.25 10.78 0.14
CA PRO A 79 14.52 10.69 0.85
C PRO A 79 14.20 10.68 2.34
N THR A 80 14.65 9.63 3.03
CA THR A 80 14.63 9.56 4.49
C THR A 80 15.66 10.58 4.99
N THR A 81 15.22 11.81 5.24
CA THR A 81 15.97 12.80 6.01
C THR A 81 16.05 12.39 7.47
#